data_AF-A0A399UL13-F1
#
_entry.id   AF-A0A399UL13-F1
#
_cell.length_a   1.000
_cell.length_b   1.000
_cell.length_c   1.000
_cell.angle_alpha   90.00
_cell.angle_beta   90.00
_cell.angle_gamma   90.00
#
_symmetry.space_group_name_H-M   'P 1'
#
loop_
_entity.id
_entity.type
_entity.pdbx_description
1 polymer ?
#
loop_
_entity_poly.entity_id
_entity_poly.type
_entity_poly.pdbx_seq_one_letter_code
_entity_poly.pdbx_strand_id
1 'polypeptide(L)'
;MDDDLKQAKAKERRRVRRLQMVAALGGVGATAGVLGVGIAKSGEGWMALVGVVLALAGLGAVIASFSLAGRFLPDGDTIRVENARGGYRDSLQSQRAYWGAYAPLLILFPTWKSIEAAWAIAGRQAEALHWMMVGLGPLCAVAILLVVAGLDNPGDRKMKRLLEDELTLSFRRSALSLALGVALAGMVVVFALGLWKPQAAVAAMPGLMFVTASAAGLRYWQLDRRAAGG
;
A
#
# COMPACT_ATOMS: atom_id res chain seq x y z
N MET A 1 -11.63 34.32 15.56
CA MET A 1 -10.53 33.33 15.44
C MET A 1 -10.96 31.93 15.86
N ASP A 2 -11.49 31.73 17.08
CA ASP A 2 -11.89 30.40 17.55
C ASP A 2 -13.18 29.87 16.88
N ASP A 3 -14.13 30.76 16.61
CA ASP A 3 -15.37 30.41 15.89
C ASP A 3 -15.15 30.19 14.38
N ASP A 4 -14.24 30.92 13.75
CA ASP A 4 -13.83 30.70 12.35
C ASP A 4 -13.17 29.33 12.18
N LEU A 5 -12.35 28.92 13.16
CA LEU A 5 -11.71 27.61 13.18
C LEU A 5 -12.73 26.49 13.41
N LYS A 6 -13.73 26.69 14.28
CA LYS A 6 -14.82 25.73 14.48
C LYS A 6 -15.65 25.55 13.21
N GLN A 7 -15.97 26.64 12.52
CA GLN A 7 -16.70 26.59 11.25
C GLN A 7 -15.89 25.89 10.15
N ALA A 8 -14.58 26.17 10.03
CA ALA A 8 -13.69 25.48 9.10
C ALA A 8 -13.61 23.97 9.41
N LYS A 9 -13.47 23.58 10.70
CA LYS A 9 -13.49 22.17 11.13
C LYS A 9 -14.81 21.46 10.77
N ALA A 10 -15.95 22.14 10.89
CA ALA A 10 -17.25 21.57 10.55
C ALA A 10 -17.42 21.34 9.03
N LYS A 11 -16.95 22.30 8.21
CA LYS A 11 -16.92 22.15 6.74
C LYS A 11 -16.00 21.01 6.31
N GLU A 12 -14.82 20.91 6.92
CA GLU A 12 -13.87 19.85 6.62
C GLU A 12 -14.40 18.46 6.99
N ARG A 13 -15.08 18.31 8.14
CA ARG A 13 -15.77 17.05 8.50
C ARG A 13 -16.82 16.65 7.46
N ARG A 14 -17.60 17.60 6.94
CA ARG A 14 -18.59 17.34 5.89
C ARG A 14 -17.93 16.93 4.58
N ARG A 15 -16.82 17.57 4.20
CA ARG A 15 -16.03 17.23 3.02
C ARG A 15 -15.44 15.83 3.13
N VAL A 16 -14.77 15.51 4.23
CA VAL A 16 -14.20 14.16 4.47
C VAL A 16 -15.29 13.09 4.45
N ARG A 17 -16.45 13.35 5.05
CA ARG A 17 -17.57 12.39 5.02
C ARG A 17 -18.08 12.15 3.59
N ARG A 18 -18.18 13.20 2.77
CA ARG A 18 -18.56 13.07 1.35
C ARG A 18 -17.49 12.34 0.53
N LEU A 19 -16.21 12.62 0.77
CA LEU A 19 -15.09 11.89 0.16
C LEU A 19 -15.12 10.40 0.53
N GLN A 20 -15.37 10.07 1.80
CA GLN A 20 -15.51 8.68 2.25
C GLN A 20 -16.69 7.98 1.55
N MET A 21 -17.82 8.66 1.37
CA MET A 21 -18.96 8.11 0.62
C MET A 21 -18.62 7.87 -0.85
N VAL A 22 -17.89 8.80 -1.49
CA VAL A 22 -17.44 8.65 -2.88
C VAL A 22 -16.41 7.53 -3.01
N ALA A 23 -15.46 7.42 -2.07
CA ALA A 23 -14.49 6.35 -2.03
C ALA A 23 -15.15 4.99 -1.78
N ALA A 24 -16.19 4.92 -0.93
CA ALA A 24 -16.98 3.72 -0.71
C ALA A 24 -17.72 3.30 -1.99
N LEU A 25 -18.30 4.25 -2.74
CA LEU A 25 -18.89 3.98 -4.05
C LEU A 25 -17.86 3.39 -5.03
N GLY A 26 -16.66 3.96 -5.08
CA GLY A 26 -15.56 3.43 -5.89
C GLY A 26 -15.13 2.03 -5.47
N GLY A 27 -15.01 1.78 -4.16
CA GLY A 27 -14.67 0.46 -3.62
C GLY A 27 -15.72 -0.61 -3.89
N VAL A 28 -17.00 -0.28 -3.75
CA VAL A 28 -18.12 -1.17 -4.11
C VAL A 28 -18.13 -1.41 -5.63
N GLY A 29 -17.93 -0.36 -6.43
CA GLY A 29 -17.81 -0.45 -7.88
C GLY A 29 -16.67 -1.37 -8.33
N ALA A 30 -15.49 -1.23 -7.75
CA ALA A 30 -14.34 -2.09 -8.05
C ALA A 30 -14.63 -3.55 -7.69
N THR A 31 -15.27 -3.79 -6.54
CA THR A 31 -15.64 -5.14 -6.08
C THR A 31 -16.66 -5.79 -7.02
N ALA A 32 -17.72 -5.06 -7.37
CA ALA A 32 -18.72 -5.49 -8.35
C ALA A 32 -18.09 -5.74 -9.73
N GLY A 33 -17.15 -4.89 -10.14
CA GLY A 33 -16.41 -5.01 -11.40
C GLY A 33 -15.64 -6.33 -11.48
N VAL A 34 -14.85 -6.63 -10.45
CA VAL A 34 -14.06 -7.87 -10.35
C VAL A 34 -14.95 -9.11 -10.31
N LEU A 35 -16.01 -9.08 -9.49
CA LEU A 35 -16.98 -10.19 -9.43
C LEU A 35 -17.70 -10.40 -10.77
N GLY A 36 -18.08 -9.32 -11.45
CA GLY A 36 -18.70 -9.37 -12.77
C GLY A 36 -17.80 -10.04 -13.82
N VAL A 37 -16.51 -9.68 -13.85
CA VAL A 37 -15.53 -10.33 -14.75
C VAL A 37 -15.36 -11.81 -14.41
N GLY A 38 -15.34 -12.16 -13.12
CA GLY A 38 -15.26 -13.55 -12.67
C GLY A 38 -16.46 -14.37 -13.16
N ILE A 39 -17.68 -13.87 -12.95
CA ILE A 39 -18.93 -14.50 -13.38
C ILE A 39 -19.03 -14.57 -14.90
N ALA A 40 -18.58 -13.54 -15.63
CA ALA A 40 -18.59 -13.53 -17.09
C ALA A 40 -17.67 -14.60 -17.70
N LYS A 41 -16.58 -14.95 -17.01
CA LYS A 41 -15.63 -15.97 -17.46
C LYS A 41 -16.04 -17.39 -17.10
N SER A 42 -16.81 -17.59 -16.03
CA SER A 42 -17.18 -18.91 -15.52
C SER A 42 -18.64 -19.31 -15.79
N GLY A 43 -19.52 -18.34 -16.09
CA GLY A 43 -20.92 -18.57 -16.39
C GLY A 43 -21.15 -18.87 -17.86
N GLU A 44 -22.16 -19.70 -18.14
CA GLU A 44 -22.66 -19.94 -19.50
C GLU A 44 -24.02 -19.25 -19.71
N GLY A 45 -24.32 -18.87 -20.95
CA GLY A 45 -25.60 -18.26 -21.33
C GLY A 45 -25.92 -16.95 -20.59
N TRP A 46 -27.08 -16.89 -19.94
CA TRP A 46 -27.57 -15.68 -19.26
C TRP A 46 -26.67 -15.21 -18.11
N MET A 47 -26.00 -16.14 -17.42
CA MET A 47 -25.10 -15.81 -16.32
C MET A 47 -23.85 -15.05 -16.79
N ALA A 48 -23.34 -15.37 -17.99
CA ALA A 48 -22.23 -14.64 -18.59
C ALA A 48 -22.62 -13.17 -18.86
N LEU A 49 -23.83 -12.96 -19.37
CA LEU A 49 -24.36 -11.62 -19.68
C LEU A 49 -24.56 -10.79 -18.40
N VAL A 50 -25.09 -11.39 -17.33
CA VAL A 50 -25.16 -10.75 -16.01
C VAL A 50 -23.76 -10.36 -15.51
N GLY A 51 -22.76 -11.22 -15.70
CA GLY A 51 -21.36 -10.92 -15.35
C GLY A 51 -20.81 -9.71 -16.10
N VAL A 52 -21.06 -9.61 -17.42
CA VAL A 52 -20.62 -8.48 -18.25
C VAL A 52 -21.30 -7.18 -17.82
N VAL A 53 -22.61 -7.20 -17.58
CA VAL A 53 -23.36 -6.02 -17.11
C VAL A 53 -22.84 -5.55 -15.75
N LEU A 54 -22.60 -6.49 -14.82
CA LEU A 54 -22.06 -6.19 -13.51
C LEU A 54 -20.63 -5.63 -13.59
N ALA A 55 -19.81 -6.15 -14.50
CA ALA A 55 -18.45 -5.66 -14.75
C ALA A 55 -18.45 -4.20 -15.25
N LEU A 56 -19.31 -3.89 -16.23
CA LEU A 56 -19.45 -2.55 -16.79
C LEU A 56 -20.05 -1.56 -15.77
N ALA A 57 -21.06 -1.98 -15.00
CA ALA A 57 -21.62 -1.16 -13.93
C ALA A 57 -20.59 -0.86 -12.83
N GLY A 58 -19.79 -1.85 -12.45
CA GLY A 58 -18.68 -1.69 -11.51
C GLY A 58 -17.63 -0.70 -12.01
N LEU A 59 -17.22 -0.83 -13.28
CA LEU A 59 -16.30 0.11 -13.92
C LEU A 59 -16.86 1.53 -13.97
N GLY A 60 -18.15 1.69 -14.32
CA GLY A 60 -18.84 2.97 -14.33
C GLY A 60 -18.85 3.64 -12.96
N ALA A 61 -19.11 2.88 -11.89
CA ALA A 61 -19.06 3.39 -10.52
C ALA A 61 -17.66 3.83 -10.10
N VAL A 62 -16.60 3.12 -10.52
CA VAL A 62 -15.21 3.53 -10.29
C VAL A 62 -14.92 4.85 -11.02
N ILE A 63 -15.24 4.96 -12.30
CA ILE A 63 -15.00 6.19 -13.10
C ILE A 63 -15.77 7.39 -12.53
N ALA A 64 -17.04 7.17 -12.14
CA ALA A 64 -17.86 8.19 -11.51
C ALA A 64 -17.28 8.62 -10.15
N SER A 65 -16.76 7.67 -9.36
CA SER A 65 -16.14 7.97 -8.07
C SER A 65 -14.88 8.84 -8.21
N PHE A 66 -14.03 8.58 -9.21
CA PHE A 66 -12.86 9.41 -9.50
C PHE A 66 -13.27 10.83 -9.91
N SER A 67 -14.24 10.94 -10.82
CA SER A 67 -14.77 12.23 -11.28
C SER A 67 -15.41 13.04 -10.14
N LEU A 68 -16.14 12.38 -9.25
CA LEU A 68 -16.78 13.01 -8.09
C LEU A 68 -15.76 13.38 -7.00
N ALA A 69 -14.72 12.57 -6.80
CA ALA A 69 -13.67 12.85 -5.83
C ALA A 69 -12.92 14.15 -6.17
N GLY A 70 -12.75 14.45 -7.45
CA GLY A 70 -12.18 15.73 -7.92
C GLY A 70 -12.95 16.97 -7.46
N ARG A 71 -14.26 16.87 -7.20
CA ARG A 71 -15.06 18.00 -6.68
C ARG A 71 -14.81 18.30 -5.19
N PHE A 72 -14.09 17.42 -4.50
CA PHE A 72 -13.76 17.55 -3.09
C PHE A 72 -12.25 17.69 -2.88
N LEU A 73 -11.53 18.26 -3.85
CA LEU A 73 -10.12 18.63 -3.72
C LEU A 73 -9.88 19.58 -2.53
N PRO A 74 -8.65 19.64 -1.98
CA PRO A 74 -8.32 20.50 -0.85
C PRO A 74 -8.55 21.99 -1.16
N ASP A 75 -9.29 22.66 -0.28
CA ASP A 75 -9.54 24.10 -0.32
C ASP A 75 -8.80 24.85 0.82
N GLY A 76 -8.79 26.19 0.82
CA GLY A 76 -8.10 27.02 1.82
C GLY A 76 -8.53 26.77 3.27
N ASP A 77 -9.78 26.37 3.50
CA ASP A 77 -10.29 25.95 4.82
C ASP A 77 -9.62 24.65 5.31
N THR A 78 -9.26 23.74 4.39
CA THR A 78 -8.49 22.51 4.68
C THR A 78 -7.11 22.87 5.23
N ILE A 79 -6.43 23.80 4.56
CA ILE A 79 -5.08 24.26 4.92
C ILE A 79 -5.10 24.92 6.30
N ARG A 80 -6.14 25.71 6.61
CA ARG A 80 -6.32 26.31 7.95
C ARG A 80 -6.55 25.26 9.05
N VAL A 81 -7.36 24.24 8.79
CA VAL A 81 -7.62 23.15 9.75
C VAL A 81 -6.39 22.26 9.93
N GLU A 82 -5.63 22.01 8.87
CA GLU A 82 -4.39 21.23 8.87
C GLU A 82 -3.25 21.98 9.60
N ASN A 83 -3.13 23.29 9.38
CA ASN A 83 -2.24 24.16 10.15
C ASN A 83 -2.57 24.17 11.64
N ALA A 84 -3.85 24.09 12.00
CA ALA A 84 -4.29 24.00 13.39
C ALA A 84 -4.20 22.60 14.01
N ARG A 85 -3.83 21.57 13.22
CA ARG A 85 -3.73 20.16 13.65
C ARG A 85 -2.29 19.63 13.81
N GLY A 86 -1.28 20.46 13.57
CA GLY A 86 0.14 20.05 13.61
C GLY A 86 0.99 20.61 12.47
N GLY A 87 0.38 21.31 11.50
CA GLY A 87 1.10 21.91 10.38
C GLY A 87 1.50 20.91 9.29
N TYR A 88 2.06 21.43 8.20
CA TYR A 88 2.45 20.67 7.00
C TYR A 88 3.45 19.53 7.28
N ARG A 89 4.24 19.64 8.35
CA ARG A 89 5.22 18.61 8.75
C ARG A 89 4.53 17.33 9.23
N ASP A 90 3.58 17.48 10.14
CA ASP A 90 2.91 16.34 10.78
C ASP A 90 1.99 15.62 9.79
N SER A 91 1.39 16.33 8.83
CA SER A 91 0.61 15.70 7.78
C SER A 91 1.46 14.84 6.85
N LEU A 92 2.64 15.32 6.45
CA LEU A 92 3.61 14.52 5.66
C LEU A 92 4.14 13.30 6.43
N GLN A 93 4.43 13.44 7.72
CA GLN A 93 4.85 12.32 8.57
C GLN A 93 3.74 11.27 8.69
N SER A 94 2.50 11.70 8.93
CA SER A 94 1.35 10.79 9.01
C SER A 94 1.07 10.10 7.67
N GLN A 95 1.17 10.81 6.55
CA GLN A 95 0.95 10.27 5.21
C GLN A 95 1.96 9.15 4.92
N ARG A 96 3.21 9.35 5.33
CA ARG A 96 4.27 8.35 5.19
C ARG A 96 4.03 7.12 6.07
N ALA A 97 3.55 7.33 7.29
CA ALA A 97 3.13 6.24 8.16
C ALA A 97 1.96 5.44 7.56
N TYR A 98 0.94 6.11 7.00
CA TYR A 98 -0.16 5.44 6.31
C TYR A 98 0.30 4.59 5.12
N TRP A 99 1.29 5.08 4.36
CA TRP A 99 1.92 4.29 3.30
C TRP A 99 2.54 2.99 3.83
N GLY A 100 3.15 3.01 5.01
CA GLY A 100 3.69 1.81 5.67
C GLY A 100 2.63 0.73 5.97
N ALA A 101 1.37 1.11 6.20
CA ALA A 101 0.27 0.18 6.43
C ALA A 101 -0.39 -0.33 5.14
N TYR A 102 -0.53 0.53 4.13
CA TYR A 102 -1.22 0.18 2.88
C TYR A 102 -0.31 -0.48 1.84
N ALA A 103 1.00 -0.18 1.84
CA ALA A 103 1.93 -0.72 0.86
C ALA A 103 1.93 -2.25 0.80
N PRO A 104 1.91 -3.01 1.91
CA PRO A 104 1.80 -4.47 1.88
C PRO A 104 0.59 -4.98 1.10
N LEU A 105 -0.57 -4.33 1.22
CA LEU A 105 -1.78 -4.72 0.50
C LEU A 105 -1.63 -4.51 -1.01
N LEU A 106 -1.01 -3.39 -1.40
CA LEU A 106 -0.77 -3.06 -2.80
C LEU A 106 0.23 -4.01 -3.47
N ILE A 107 1.25 -4.46 -2.73
CA ILE A 107 2.32 -5.29 -3.28
C ILE A 107 2.06 -6.80 -3.15
N LEU A 108 0.93 -7.20 -2.56
CA LEU A 108 0.59 -8.61 -2.37
C LEU A 108 0.45 -9.36 -3.71
N PHE A 109 -0.32 -8.80 -4.64
CA PHE A 109 -0.50 -9.38 -5.98
C PHE A 109 0.80 -9.50 -6.79
N PRO A 110 1.62 -8.43 -6.93
CA PRO A 110 2.90 -8.56 -7.64
C PRO A 110 3.88 -9.52 -6.95
N THR A 111 3.84 -9.61 -5.61
CA THR A 111 4.63 -10.62 -4.87
C THR A 111 4.16 -12.03 -5.22
N TRP A 112 2.85 -12.29 -5.21
CA TRP A 112 2.29 -13.58 -5.60
C TRP A 112 2.75 -13.99 -7.01
N LYS A 113 2.67 -13.08 -7.98
CA LYS A 113 3.15 -13.34 -9.35
C LYS A 113 4.65 -13.55 -9.44
N SER A 114 5.42 -12.87 -8.60
CA SER A 114 6.87 -13.10 -8.49
C SER A 114 7.20 -14.48 -7.91
N ILE A 115 6.44 -14.98 -6.92
CA ILE A 115 6.58 -16.34 -6.37
C ILE A 115 6.24 -17.39 -7.44
N GLU A 116 5.12 -17.24 -8.14
CA GLU A 116 4.69 -18.14 -9.23
C GLU A 116 5.76 -18.22 -10.33
N ALA A 117 6.29 -17.07 -10.73
CA ALA A 117 7.37 -16.99 -11.71
C ALA A 117 8.68 -17.62 -11.22
N ALA A 118 9.09 -17.35 -9.97
CA ALA A 118 10.28 -17.95 -9.37
C ALA A 118 10.17 -19.48 -9.33
N TRP A 119 8.98 -20.01 -9.03
CA TRP A 119 8.71 -21.45 -9.05
C TRP A 119 8.82 -22.04 -10.46
N ALA A 120 8.21 -21.39 -11.46
CA ALA A 120 8.30 -21.83 -12.86
C ALA A 120 9.75 -21.80 -13.39
N ILE A 121 10.51 -20.77 -13.02
CA ILE A 121 11.93 -20.62 -13.38
C ILE A 121 12.76 -21.75 -12.79
N ALA A 122 12.66 -21.98 -11.48
CA ALA A 122 13.39 -23.06 -10.82
C ALA A 122 12.92 -24.46 -11.29
N GLY A 123 11.66 -24.56 -11.72
CA GLY A 123 11.05 -25.74 -12.32
C GLY A 123 11.48 -26.04 -13.75
N ARG A 124 12.27 -25.15 -14.41
CA ARG A 124 12.58 -25.20 -15.84
C ARG A 124 11.34 -25.17 -16.75
N GLN A 125 10.28 -24.51 -16.29
CA GLN A 125 9.02 -24.29 -17.01
C GLN A 125 8.83 -22.80 -17.34
N ALA A 126 9.94 -22.08 -17.51
CA ALA A 126 9.95 -20.63 -17.61
C ALA A 126 9.61 -20.15 -19.03
N GLU A 127 8.48 -19.47 -19.16
CA GLU A 127 8.20 -18.56 -20.27
C GLU A 127 8.85 -17.17 -20.09
N ALA A 128 8.93 -16.39 -21.18
CA ALA A 128 9.49 -15.04 -21.16
C ALA A 128 8.83 -14.10 -20.13
N LEU A 129 7.51 -14.24 -19.91
CA LEU A 129 6.77 -13.44 -18.95
C LEU A 129 7.23 -13.69 -17.50
N HIS A 130 7.64 -14.91 -17.15
CA HIS A 130 8.09 -15.24 -15.79
C HIS A 130 9.37 -14.48 -15.43
N TRP A 131 10.29 -14.30 -16.37
CA TRP A 131 11.51 -13.52 -16.14
C TRP A 131 11.23 -12.04 -15.85
N MET A 132 10.15 -11.49 -16.40
CA MET A 132 9.71 -10.13 -16.07
C MET A 132 9.01 -10.10 -14.70
N MET A 133 8.14 -11.07 -14.43
CA MET A 133 7.33 -11.11 -13.20
C MET A 133 8.16 -11.43 -11.94
N VAL A 134 9.22 -12.22 -12.07
CA VAL A 134 10.05 -12.61 -10.91
C VAL A 134 10.70 -11.40 -10.23
N GLY A 135 11.06 -10.36 -10.99
CA GLY A 135 11.66 -9.14 -10.44
C GLY A 135 10.67 -8.21 -9.74
N LEU A 136 9.38 -8.30 -10.05
CA LEU A 136 8.38 -7.32 -9.64
C LEU A 136 8.18 -7.29 -8.11
N GLY A 137 8.06 -8.47 -7.47
CA GLY A 137 7.93 -8.60 -6.02
C GLY A 137 9.13 -8.01 -5.26
N PRO A 138 10.38 -8.45 -5.56
CA PRO A 138 11.60 -7.89 -5.00
C PRO A 138 11.71 -6.37 -5.15
N LEU A 139 11.40 -5.83 -6.35
CA LEU A 139 11.46 -4.39 -6.60
C LEU A 139 10.47 -3.61 -5.72
N CYS A 140 9.24 -4.10 -5.59
CA CYS A 140 8.23 -3.52 -4.71
C CYS A 140 8.66 -3.56 -3.24
N ALA A 141 9.22 -4.68 -2.77
CA ALA A 141 9.71 -4.82 -1.40
C ALA A 141 10.88 -3.86 -1.11
N VAL A 142 11.83 -3.71 -2.05
CA VAL A 142 12.93 -2.75 -1.95
C VAL A 142 12.39 -1.31 -1.88
N ALA A 143 11.40 -0.97 -2.71
CA ALA A 143 10.78 0.37 -2.67
C ALA A 143 10.21 0.70 -1.28
N ILE A 144 9.50 -0.24 -0.63
CA ILE A 144 9.00 -0.05 0.73
C ILE A 144 10.16 0.17 1.71
N LEU A 145 11.21 -0.66 1.65
CA LEU A 145 12.36 -0.54 2.53
C LEU A 145 13.11 0.79 2.34
N LEU A 146 13.22 1.28 1.11
CA LEU A 146 13.80 2.60 0.82
C LEU A 146 12.96 3.72 1.44
N VAL A 147 11.63 3.64 1.36
CA VAL A 147 10.74 4.62 1.99
C VAL A 147 10.86 4.57 3.52
N VAL A 148 10.90 3.38 4.13
CA VAL A 148 11.07 3.23 5.59
C VAL A 148 12.45 3.70 6.04
N ALA A 149 13.50 3.43 5.27
CA ALA A 149 14.84 3.95 5.54
C ALA A 149 14.96 5.47 5.32
N GLY A 150 14.04 6.08 4.56
CA GLY A 150 14.10 7.48 4.14
C GLY A 150 15.11 7.75 3.03
N LEU A 151 15.40 6.73 2.21
CA LEU A 151 16.31 6.75 1.07
C LEU A 151 15.60 6.92 -0.28
N ASP A 152 14.28 7.06 -0.27
CA ASP A 152 13.44 7.24 -1.45
C ASP A 152 13.66 8.58 -2.19
N ASN A 153 14.04 9.64 -1.48
CA ASN A 153 14.26 10.96 -2.08
C ASN A 153 15.58 11.59 -1.61
N PRO A 154 16.73 11.18 -2.19
CA PRO A 154 18.04 11.61 -1.73
C PRO A 154 18.32 13.11 -1.98
N GLY A 155 17.69 13.73 -2.98
CA GLY A 155 17.96 15.09 -3.43
C GLY A 155 17.18 16.20 -2.69
N ASP A 156 16.09 15.86 -2.00
CA ASP A 156 15.23 16.87 -1.38
C ASP A 156 15.64 17.16 0.08
N ARG A 157 16.59 18.08 0.24
CA ARG A 157 17.10 18.51 1.56
C ARG A 157 16.03 19.19 2.41
N LYS A 158 15.05 19.87 1.81
CA LYS A 158 13.96 20.52 2.56
C LYS A 158 13.03 19.47 3.15
N MET A 159 12.66 18.47 2.36
CA MET A 159 11.82 17.36 2.81
C MET A 159 12.51 16.52 3.90
N LYS A 160 13.81 16.25 3.75
CA LYS A 160 14.60 15.55 4.79
C LYS A 160 14.60 16.29 6.11
N ARG A 161 14.84 17.61 6.10
CA ARG A 161 14.83 18.43 7.33
C ARG A 161 13.47 18.43 8.05
N LEU A 162 12.36 18.26 7.31
CA LEU A 162 11.02 18.18 7.88
C LEU A 162 10.69 16.77 8.42
N LEU A 163 11.28 15.72 7.85
CA LEU A 163 10.95 14.31 8.14
C LEU A 163 11.98 13.60 9.04
N GLU A 164 13.18 14.15 9.20
CA GLU A 164 14.27 13.60 10.00
C GLU A 164 14.36 14.34 11.34
N ASP A 165 13.46 13.99 12.24
CA ASP A 165 13.48 14.37 13.65
C ASP A 165 14.09 13.21 14.46
N GLU A 166 14.53 13.46 15.69
CA GLU A 166 15.09 12.41 16.56
C GLU A 166 14.07 11.26 16.78
N LEU A 167 12.80 11.64 16.90
CA LEU A 167 11.68 10.70 17.05
C LEU A 167 11.53 9.80 15.81
N THR A 168 11.51 10.38 14.60
CA THR A 168 11.33 9.58 13.38
C THR A 168 12.54 8.70 13.10
N LEU A 169 13.76 9.15 13.43
CA LEU A 169 14.98 8.33 13.38
C LEU A 169 14.89 7.11 14.31
N SER A 170 14.36 7.28 15.52
CA SER A 170 14.14 6.17 16.46
C SER A 170 13.14 5.14 15.91
N PHE A 171 12.07 5.61 15.24
CA PHE A 171 11.08 4.73 14.63
C PHE A 171 11.64 3.94 13.46
N ARG A 172 12.44 4.58 12.59
CA ARG A 172 13.13 3.90 11.49
C ARG A 172 14.06 2.82 12.01
N ARG A 173 14.87 3.13 13.04
CA ARG A 173 15.77 2.13 13.65
C ARG A 173 15.00 0.93 14.21
N SER A 174 13.92 1.16 14.95
CA SER A 174 13.10 0.04 15.48
C SER A 174 12.38 -0.74 14.39
N ALA A 175 11.93 -0.10 13.31
CA ALA A 175 11.29 -0.76 12.18
C ALA A 175 12.28 -1.63 11.39
N LEU A 176 13.47 -1.09 11.11
CA LEU A 176 14.53 -1.80 10.40
C LEU A 176 15.14 -2.94 11.24
N SER A 177 15.26 -2.79 12.57
CA SER A 177 15.73 -3.88 13.42
C SER A 177 14.76 -5.06 13.45
N LEU A 178 13.45 -4.78 13.49
CA LEU A 178 12.41 -5.81 13.38
C LEU A 178 12.45 -6.49 12.01
N ALA A 179 12.58 -5.71 10.94
CA ALA A 179 12.70 -6.24 9.58
C ALA A 179 13.94 -7.13 9.43
N LEU A 180 15.08 -6.73 10.01
CA LEU A 180 16.30 -7.54 10.03
C LEU A 180 16.08 -8.86 10.78
N GLY A 181 15.40 -8.83 11.93
CA GLY A 181 15.03 -10.05 12.67
C GLY A 181 14.16 -11.00 11.85
N VAL A 182 13.15 -10.46 11.16
CA VAL A 182 12.27 -11.21 10.25
C VAL A 182 13.06 -11.79 9.07
N ALA A 183 13.96 -11.02 8.48
CA ALA A 183 14.80 -11.46 7.36
C ALA A 183 15.73 -12.61 7.78
N LEU A 184 16.37 -12.50 8.94
CA LEU A 184 17.25 -13.56 9.47
C LEU A 184 16.46 -14.84 9.75
N ALA A 185 15.34 -14.75 10.45
CA ALA A 185 14.48 -15.90 10.73
C ALA A 185 13.97 -16.55 9.44
N GLY A 186 13.52 -15.74 8.48
CA GLY A 186 13.03 -16.24 7.21
C GLY A 186 14.14 -16.81 6.32
N MET A 187 15.37 -16.31 6.41
CA MET A 187 16.52 -16.88 5.70
C MET A 187 16.84 -18.30 6.20
N VAL A 188 16.70 -18.56 7.51
CA VAL A 188 16.83 -19.92 8.07
C VAL A 188 15.75 -20.85 7.50
N VAL A 189 14.51 -20.37 7.37
CA VAL A 189 13.41 -21.12 6.75
C VAL A 189 13.69 -21.40 5.27
N VAL A 190 14.10 -20.40 4.51
CA VAL A 190 14.46 -20.55 3.08
C VAL A 190 15.63 -21.52 2.92
N PHE A 191 16.63 -21.47 3.79
CA PHE A 191 17.74 -22.41 3.80
C PHE A 191 17.27 -23.84 4.03
N ALA A 192 16.42 -24.08 5.03
CA ALA A 192 15.85 -25.40 5.29
C ALA A 192 14.99 -25.90 4.12
N LEU A 193 14.19 -25.02 3.51
CA LEU A 193 13.44 -25.33 2.29
C LEU A 193 14.37 -25.68 1.13
N GLY A 194 15.53 -25.03 1.01
CA GLY A 194 16.50 -25.28 -0.04
C GLY A 194 17.16 -26.65 0.06
N LEU A 195 17.42 -27.10 1.30
CA LEU A 195 17.92 -28.45 1.57
C LEU A 195 16.90 -29.53 1.21
N TRP A 196 15.60 -29.27 1.41
CA TRP A 196 14.54 -30.23 1.10
C TRP A 196 14.13 -30.21 -0.38
N LYS A 197 13.82 -29.02 -0.91
CA LYS A 197 13.40 -28.79 -2.28
C LYS A 197 13.96 -27.45 -2.79
N PRO A 198 15.06 -27.46 -3.57
CA PRO A 198 15.72 -26.23 -4.04
C PRO A 198 14.78 -25.26 -4.76
N GLN A 199 13.82 -25.79 -5.52
CA GLN A 199 12.80 -24.99 -6.21
C GLN A 199 11.93 -24.16 -5.24
N ALA A 200 11.61 -24.72 -4.07
CA ALA A 200 10.80 -24.04 -3.08
C ALA A 200 11.56 -22.88 -2.43
N ALA A 201 12.88 -23.01 -2.22
CA ALA A 201 13.69 -21.91 -1.70
C ALA A 201 13.72 -20.71 -2.65
N VAL A 202 13.92 -20.94 -3.95
CA VAL A 202 13.92 -19.87 -4.96
C VAL A 202 12.57 -19.16 -4.99
N ALA A 203 11.46 -19.91 -4.93
CA ALA A 203 10.12 -19.35 -4.90
C ALA A 203 9.76 -18.63 -3.58
N ALA A 204 10.36 -19.04 -2.47
CA ALA A 204 10.14 -18.41 -1.17
C ALA A 204 10.82 -17.04 -1.04
N MET A 205 11.86 -16.75 -1.83
CA MET A 205 12.64 -15.51 -1.73
C MET A 205 11.81 -14.23 -1.91
N PRO A 206 10.95 -14.09 -2.96
CA PRO A 206 10.06 -12.93 -3.07
C PRO A 206 9.10 -12.80 -1.88
N GLY A 207 8.60 -13.94 -1.37
CA GLY A 207 7.74 -13.98 -0.18
C GLY A 207 8.48 -13.48 1.08
N LEU A 208 9.73 -13.90 1.27
CA LEU A 208 10.58 -13.43 2.36
C LEU A 208 10.82 -11.92 2.28
N MET A 209 11.12 -11.39 1.09
CA MET A 209 11.30 -9.95 0.88
C MET A 209 10.01 -9.19 1.19
N PHE A 210 8.86 -9.70 0.77
CA PHE A 210 7.55 -9.13 1.07
C PHE A 210 7.27 -9.09 2.58
N VAL A 211 7.46 -10.21 3.30
CA VAL A 211 7.21 -10.26 4.75
C VAL A 211 8.16 -9.32 5.49
N THR A 212 9.42 -9.27 5.08
CA THR A 212 10.44 -8.35 5.63
C THR A 212 10.05 -6.89 5.45
N ALA A 213 9.72 -6.49 4.22
CA ALA A 213 9.31 -5.12 3.90
C ALA A 213 8.00 -4.73 4.60
N SER A 214 7.04 -5.65 4.65
CA SER A 214 5.76 -5.43 5.34
C SER A 214 5.95 -5.27 6.84
N ALA A 215 6.83 -6.06 7.45
CA ALA A 215 7.15 -5.95 8.86
C ALA A 215 7.77 -4.59 9.19
N ALA A 216 8.68 -4.08 8.34
CA ALA A 216 9.23 -2.74 8.46
C ALA A 216 8.14 -1.65 8.38
N GLY A 217 7.31 -1.70 7.32
CA GLY A 217 6.26 -0.70 7.08
C GLY A 217 5.20 -0.68 8.18
N LEU A 218 4.71 -1.85 8.60
CA LEU A 218 3.73 -1.99 9.67
C LEU A 218 4.27 -1.54 11.01
N ARG A 219 5.53 -1.90 11.34
CA ARG A 219 6.16 -1.45 12.58
C ARG A 219 6.33 0.07 12.62
N TYR A 220 6.75 0.67 11.51
CA TYR A 220 6.86 2.12 11.39
C TYR A 220 5.50 2.80 11.63
N TRP A 221 4.44 2.31 10.96
CA TRP A 221 3.07 2.82 11.16
C TRP A 221 2.56 2.67 12.60
N GLN A 222 2.81 1.53 13.25
CA GLN A 222 2.41 1.30 14.64
C GLN A 222 3.08 2.28 15.60
N LEU A 223 4.36 2.60 15.39
CA LEU A 223 5.10 3.54 16.25
C LEU A 223 4.59 4.97 16.08
N ASP A 224 4.33 5.39 14.84
CA ASP A 224 3.69 6.67 14.54
C ASP A 224 2.32 6.81 15.22
N ARG A 225 1.50 5.75 15.19
CA ARG A 225 0.18 5.73 15.85
C ARG A 225 0.25 5.85 17.37
N ARG A 226 1.25 5.23 17.99
CA ARG A 226 1.46 5.32 19.44
C ARG A 226 1.88 6.73 19.86
N ALA A 227 2.67 7.40 19.02
CA ALA A 227 3.10 8.77 19.28
C ALA A 227 1.99 9.80 19.04
N ALA A 228 1.09 9.56 18.08
CA ALA A 228 -0.05 10.45 17.81
C ALA A 228 -1.24 10.27 18.76
N GLY A 229 -1.26 9.19 19.54
CA GLY A 229 -2.34 8.85 20.48
C GLY A 229 -2.02 9.08 21.96
N GLY A 230 -0.79 9.52 22.29
CA GLY A 230 -0.38 9.96 23.62
C GLY A 230 -0.34 11.48 23.70
#